data_AF-A0A4S0I3Z8-F1
#
_entry.id   AF-A0A4S0I3Z8-F1
#
_cell.length_a   1.000
_cell.length_b   1.000
_cell.length_c   1.000
_cell.angle_alpha   90.00
_cell.angle_beta   90.00
_cell.angle_gamma   90.00
#
_symmetry.space_group_name_H-M   'P 1'
#
loop_
_entity.id
_entity.type
_entity.pdbx_description
1 polymer ?
#
loop_
_entity_poly.entity_id
_entity_poly.type
_entity_poly.pdbx_seq_one_letter_code
_entity_poly.pdbx_strand_id
1 'polypeptide(L)'
;GAQGSCRIGGNVATNAGGFNVLRYGMTRDLVLGLEVVLADGRIWNGLKVLRKDNRGYDLKQVFIGSEGTLGIVTAAALKLFPRPTQIETALVGLRS
;
A
#
# COMPACT_ATOMS: atom_id res chain seq x y z
N GLY A 1 14.85 6.52 -8.80
CA GLY A 1 13.69 5.69 -8.41
C GLY A 1 12.43 6.53 -8.48
N ALA A 2 11.29 5.97 -8.89
CA ALA A 2 10.05 6.70 -9.15
C ALA A 2 9.41 7.41 -7.92
N GLN A 3 10.05 7.36 -6.75
CA GLN A 3 9.56 7.96 -5.49
C GLN A 3 9.18 9.45 -5.62
N GLY A 4 9.89 10.23 -6.44
CA GLY A 4 9.63 11.66 -6.63
C GLY A 4 8.38 11.97 -7.46
N SER A 5 7.85 11.00 -8.22
CA SER A 5 6.70 11.19 -9.11
C SER A 5 5.57 10.19 -8.87
N CYS A 6 5.81 9.12 -8.10
CA CYS A 6 4.81 8.11 -7.80
C CYS A 6 3.67 8.69 -6.96
N ARG A 7 2.46 8.19 -7.20
CA ARG A 7 1.29 8.49 -6.39
C ARG A 7 0.90 7.27 -5.56
N ILE A 8 0.30 7.51 -4.40
CA ILE A 8 -0.16 6.43 -3.51
C ILE A 8 -1.12 5.49 -4.22
N GLY A 9 -2.08 6.00 -5.00
CA GLY A 9 -2.99 5.16 -5.80
C GLY A 9 -2.25 4.24 -6.78
N GLY A 10 -1.15 4.71 -7.38
CA GLY A 10 -0.30 3.89 -8.25
C GLY A 10 0.43 2.80 -7.48
N ASN A 11 1.02 3.12 -6.32
CA ASN A 11 1.68 2.13 -5.46
C ASN A 11 0.71 1.05 -4.97
N VAL A 12 -0.53 1.44 -4.65
CA VAL A 12 -1.61 0.51 -4.28
C VAL A 12 -1.99 -0.36 -5.49
N ALA A 13 -2.21 0.25 -6.65
CA ALA A 13 -2.62 -0.46 -7.86
C ALA A 13 -1.57 -1.48 -8.32
N THR A 14 -0.27 -1.21 -8.15
CA THR A 14 0.80 -2.14 -8.53
C THR A 14 1.31 -3.03 -7.40
N ASN A 15 0.73 -2.90 -6.19
CA ASN A 15 1.27 -3.51 -4.96
C ASN A 15 2.79 -3.29 -4.82
N ALA A 16 3.21 -2.03 -4.93
CA ALA A 16 4.63 -1.68 -4.99
C ALA A 16 5.42 -2.21 -3.78
N GLY A 17 6.61 -2.74 -4.07
CA GLY A 17 7.65 -2.99 -3.09
C GLY A 17 8.67 -1.84 -3.05
N GLY A 18 9.47 -1.78 -1.99
CA GLY A 18 10.54 -0.80 -1.85
C GLY A 18 11.68 -1.29 -0.99
N PHE A 19 12.75 -0.50 -0.86
CA PHE A 19 13.97 -0.88 -0.12
C PHE A 19 13.70 -1.31 1.33
N ASN A 20 12.67 -0.74 1.98
CA ASN A 20 12.32 -1.04 3.36
C ASN A 20 11.21 -2.11 3.49
N VAL A 21 10.92 -2.88 2.44
CA VAL A 21 9.89 -3.95 2.47
C VAL A 21 10.17 -4.96 3.57
N LEU A 22 11.44 -5.30 3.84
CA LEU A 22 11.82 -6.22 4.91
C LEU A 22 11.39 -5.73 6.30
N ARG A 23 11.33 -4.41 6.52
CA ARG A 23 10.96 -3.80 7.79
C ARG A 23 9.46 -3.50 7.90
N TYR A 24 8.85 -2.99 6.83
CA TYR A 24 7.50 -2.45 6.88
C TYR A 24 6.44 -3.29 6.14
N GLY A 25 6.86 -4.28 5.36
CA GLY A 25 5.98 -5.06 4.50
C GLY A 25 5.77 -4.44 3.12
N MET A 26 4.98 -5.14 2.30
CA MET A 26 4.54 -4.70 0.97
C MET A 26 3.48 -3.62 1.11
N THR A 27 3.15 -2.91 0.01
CA THR A 27 2.06 -1.91 0.04
C THR A 27 0.76 -2.47 0.61
N ARG A 28 0.41 -3.74 0.33
CA ARG A 28 -0.77 -4.38 0.92
C ARG A 28 -0.79 -4.48 2.44
N ASP A 29 0.37 -4.58 3.08
CA ASP A 29 0.48 -4.65 4.54
C ASP A 29 0.31 -3.28 5.18
N LEU A 30 0.49 -2.22 4.38
CA LEU A 30 0.37 -0.83 4.78
C LEU A 30 -1.04 -0.28 4.57
N VAL A 31 -1.84 -0.86 3.68
CA VAL A 31 -3.20 -0.40 3.38
C VAL A 31 -4.19 -0.91 4.43
N LEU A 32 -4.79 0.01 5.18
CA LEU A 32 -5.86 -0.26 6.16
C LEU A 32 -7.25 -0.24 5.51
N GLY A 33 -7.45 0.63 4.52
CA GLY A 33 -8.72 0.79 3.81
C GLY A 33 -8.54 1.56 2.52
N LEU A 34 -9.49 1.41 1.59
CA LEU A 34 -9.47 2.03 0.27
C LEU A 34 -10.84 2.60 -0.09
N GLU A 35 -10.84 3.65 -0.88
CA GLU A 35 -11.99 4.10 -1.66
C GLU A 35 -11.68 3.84 -3.13
N VAL A 36 -12.63 3.21 -3.82
CA VAL A 36 -12.46 2.82 -5.23
C VAL A 36 -13.72 3.17 -6.02
N VAL A 37 -13.53 3.82 -7.16
CA VAL A 37 -14.58 4.02 -8.17
C VAL A 37 -14.57 2.83 -9.12
N LEU A 38 -15.67 2.11 -9.20
CA LEU A 38 -15.86 0.96 -10.08
C LEU A 38 -16.14 1.42 -11.53
N ALA A 39 -16.06 0.48 -12.48
CA ALA A 39 -16.26 0.76 -13.91
C ALA A 39 -17.65 1.34 -14.26
N ASP A 40 -18.67 1.04 -13.45
CA ASP A 40 -20.02 1.58 -13.59
C ASP A 40 -20.23 2.90 -12.83
N GLY A 41 -19.17 3.49 -12.28
CA GLY A 41 -19.20 4.74 -11.54
C GLY A 41 -19.63 4.60 -10.08
N ARG A 42 -20.01 3.40 -9.61
CA ARG A 42 -20.30 3.20 -8.19
C ARG A 42 -19.04 3.39 -7.35
N ILE A 43 -19.20 4.05 -6.20
CA ILE A 43 -18.12 4.19 -5.23
C ILE A 43 -18.21 3.03 -4.24
N TRP A 44 -17.18 2.20 -4.21
CA TRP A 44 -16.97 1.27 -3.12
C TRP A 44 -16.16 1.96 -2.02
N ASN A 45 -16.80 2.19 -0.87
CA ASN A 45 -16.18 2.83 0.27
C ASN A 45 -15.79 1.79 1.33
N GLY A 46 -14.50 1.45 1.35
CA GLY A 46 -13.85 0.62 2.36
C GLY A 46 -12.85 1.40 3.22
N LEU A 47 -12.97 2.72 3.31
CA LEU A 47 -12.07 3.55 4.14
C LEU A 47 -12.31 3.25 5.61
N LYS A 48 -11.44 2.41 6.18
CA LYS A 48 -11.44 2.05 7.58
C LYS A 48 -10.05 2.29 8.15
N VAL A 49 -10.01 2.75 9.40
CA VAL A 49 -8.77 2.99 10.15
C VAL A 49 -8.50 1.90 11.19
N LEU A 50 -9.40 0.92 11.32
CA LEU A 50 -9.25 -0.19 12.24
C LEU A 50 -8.12 -1.11 11.80
N ARG A 51 -7.25 -1.47 12.75
CA ARG A 51 -6.14 -2.40 12.50
C ARG A 51 -6.61 -3.84 12.23
N LYS A 52 -7.74 -4.23 12.81
CA LYS A 52 -8.36 -5.54 12.62
C LYS A 52 -9.86 -5.35 12.41
N ASP A 53 -10.34 -5.79 11.27
CA ASP A 53 -11.76 -5.86 10.94
C ASP A 53 -12.02 -7.17 10.21
N ASN A 54 -12.89 -8.01 10.78
CA ASN A 54 -13.21 -9.33 10.27
C ASN A 54 -14.67 -9.41 9.76
N ARG A 55 -15.32 -8.27 9.54
CA ARG A 55 -16.70 -8.21 9.06
C ARG A 55 -16.75 -8.42 7.55
N GLY A 56 -16.86 -9.68 7.13
CA GLY A 56 -16.98 -10.06 5.73
C GLY A 56 -15.63 -10.21 5.03
N TYR A 57 -15.65 -10.18 3.69
CA TYR A 57 -14.46 -10.36 2.86
C TYR A 57 -13.57 -9.11 2.86
N ASP A 58 -12.26 -9.34 2.78
CA ASP A 58 -11.27 -8.26 2.66
C ASP A 58 -11.16 -7.74 1.22
N LEU A 59 -12.24 -7.12 0.73
CA LEU A 59 -12.37 -6.66 -0.66
C LEU A 59 -11.28 -5.68 -1.09
N LYS A 60 -10.63 -4.97 -0.13
CA LYS A 60 -9.52 -4.08 -0.45
C LYS A 60 -8.36 -4.82 -1.14
N GLN A 61 -8.13 -6.09 -0.80
CA GLN A 61 -7.04 -6.89 -1.37
C GLN A 61 -7.20 -7.17 -2.85
N VAL A 62 -8.44 -7.18 -3.37
CA VAL A 62 -8.71 -7.40 -4.79
C VAL A 62 -8.24 -6.20 -5.62
N PHE A 63 -8.32 -4.99 -5.07
CA PHE A 63 -7.88 -3.77 -5.77
C PHE A 63 -6.37 -3.54 -5.66
N ILE A 64 -5.70 -4.08 -4.64
CA ILE A 64 -4.25 -3.96 -4.45
C ILE A 64 -3.53 -4.91 -5.40
N GLY A 65 -2.73 -4.36 -6.32
CA GLY A 65 -2.11 -5.16 -7.39
C GLY A 65 -3.01 -5.38 -8.62
N SER A 66 -4.17 -4.73 -8.69
CA SER A 66 -5.08 -4.82 -9.84
C SER A 66 -4.65 -4.01 -11.06
N GLU A 67 -3.62 -3.18 -10.93
CA GLU A 67 -3.12 -2.24 -11.94
C GLU A 67 -4.21 -1.28 -12.49
N GLY A 68 -5.28 -1.07 -11.71
CA GLY A 68 -6.42 -0.22 -12.09
C GLY A 68 -7.47 -0.90 -12.98
N THR A 69 -7.33 -2.20 -13.27
CA THR A 69 -8.27 -2.95 -14.11
C THR A 69 -9.63 -3.20 -13.46
N LEU A 70 -9.67 -3.23 -12.12
CA LEU A 70 -10.88 -3.53 -11.35
C LEU A 70 -11.57 -2.29 -10.78
N GLY A 71 -10.94 -1.12 -10.92
CA GLY A 71 -11.45 0.16 -10.41
C GLY A 71 -10.33 1.16 -10.18
N ILE A 72 -10.72 2.43 -10.02
CA ILE A 72 -9.80 3.55 -9.81
C ILE A 72 -9.75 3.87 -8.32
N VAL A 73 -8.56 3.71 -7.71
CA VAL A 73 -8.33 4.06 -6.31
C VAL A 73 -8.31 5.57 -6.14
N THR A 74 -9.25 6.12 -5.38
CA THR A 74 -9.39 7.57 -5.15
C THR A 74 -8.84 8.02 -3.80
N ALA A 75 -8.94 7.17 -2.78
CA ALA A 75 -8.39 7.43 -1.45
C ALA A 75 -7.86 6.15 -0.79
N ALA A 76 -6.90 6.31 0.13
CA ALA A 76 -6.31 5.20 0.87
C ALA A 76 -6.03 5.60 2.32
N ALA A 77 -6.41 4.75 3.26
CA ALA A 77 -5.99 4.82 4.66
C ALA A 77 -4.74 3.96 4.85
N LEU A 78 -3.64 4.55 5.32
CA LEU A 78 -2.35 3.88 5.44
C LEU A 78 -1.91 3.76 6.90
N LYS A 79 -1.25 2.65 7.21
CA LYS A 79 -0.56 2.43 8.48
C LYS A 79 0.72 3.24 8.51
N LEU A 80 0.83 4.10 9.52
CA LEU A 80 2.06 4.84 9.81
C LEU A 80 2.88 4.13 10.89
N PHE A 81 4.17 4.39 10.90
CA PHE A 81 5.10 3.90 11.91
C PHE A 81 5.77 5.09 12.60
N PRO A 82 6.17 4.95 13.88
CA PRO A 82 6.99 5.95 14.55
C PRO A 82 8.25 6.23 13.74
N ARG A 83 8.66 7.51 13.70
CA ARG A 83 9.92 7.90 13.07
C ARG A 83 11.07 7.24 13.84
N PRO A 84 11.98 6.50 13.17
CA PRO A 84 13.14 5.93 13.84
C PRO A 84 14.01 7.04 14.45
N THR A 85 14.49 6.83 15.67
CA THR A 85 15.36 7.78 16.38
C THR A 85 16.80 7.73 15.89
N GLN A 86 17.23 6.60 15.33
CA GLN A 86 18.57 6.36 14.78
C GLN A 86 18.46 5.54 13.49
N ILE A 87 19.34 5.83 12.52
CA ILE A 87 19.44 5.12 11.24
C ILE A 87 20.94 4.92 10.96
N GLU A 88 21.40 3.68 11.01
CA GLU A 88 22.78 3.31 10.72
C GLU A 88 22.85 2.59 9.36
N THR A 89 23.91 2.85 8.58
CA THR A 89 24.13 2.20 7.28
C THR A 89 25.54 1.62 7.22
N ALA A 90 25.64 0.34 6.87
CA ALA A 90 26.92 -0.34 6.69
C ALA A 90 27.00 -0.93 5.27
N LEU A 91 28.18 -0.83 4.67
CA LEU A 91 28.52 -1.46 3.40
C LEU A 91 29.60 -2.52 3.67
N VAL A 92 29.34 -3.77 3.26
CA VAL A 92 30.25 -4.90 3.49
C VAL A 92 30.63 -5.52 2.16
N GLY A 93 31.94 -5.62 1.88
CA GLY A 93 32.47 -6.35 0.73
C GLY A 93 32.73 -7.81 1.09
N LEU A 94 32.25 -8.74 0.26
CA LEU A 94 32.54 -10.17 0.38
C LEU A 94 33.63 -10.57 -0.62
N ARG A 95 34.38 -11.64 -0.31
CA ARG A 95 35.30 -12.24 -1.28
C ARG A 95 34.50 -12.84 -2.43
N SER A 96 34.99 -12.68 -3.66
CA SER A 96 34.46 -13.33 -4.86
C SER A 96 34.65 -14.83 -4.82
#